data_AF-A0A8J2NNG8-F1
#
_entry.id   AF-A0A8J2NNG8-F1
#
_cell.length_a   1.000
_cell.length_b   1.000
_cell.length_c   1.000
_cell.angle_alpha   90.00
_cell.angle_beta   90.00
_cell.angle_gamma   90.00
#
_symmetry.space_group_name_H-M   'P 1'
#
loop_
_entity.id
_entity.type
_entity.pdbx_description
1 polymer ?
#
loop_
_entity_poly.entity_id
_entity_poly.type
_entity_poly.pdbx_seq_one_letter_code
_entity_poly.pdbx_strand_id
1 'polypeptide(L)'
;ICTKIEELSIFNDALKECIELDALQQEATHVVVGISWGANLMVTAEYSNEENEDTKEISGALQAKLNVIAVQISGKGDVDYGKGGSSKVKEFSLNIYGDVL
;
A
#
# COMPACT_ATOMS: atom_id res chain seq x y z
N ILE A 1 3.10 -2.02 5.20
CA ILE A 1 3.65 -2.04 6.58
C ILE A 1 4.39 -3.35 6.78
N CYS A 2 5.67 -3.32 7.13
CA CYS A 2 6.45 -4.53 7.46
C CYS A 2 6.30 -4.84 8.95
N THR A 3 5.98 -6.09 9.28
CA THR A 3 5.74 -6.56 10.65
C THR A 3 6.81 -7.52 11.15
N LYS A 4 7.45 -8.28 10.26
CA LYS A 4 8.48 -9.26 10.62
C LYS A 4 9.45 -9.46 9.46
N ILE A 5 10.72 -9.66 9.79
CA ILE A 5 11.73 -10.11 8.84
C ILE A 5 12.20 -11.49 9.30
N GLU A 6 12.22 -12.45 8.39
CA GLU A 6 12.76 -13.78 8.62
C GLU A 6 13.87 -14.04 7.61
N GLU A 7 15.03 -14.47 8.10
CA GLU A 7 16.20 -14.75 7.26
C GLU A 7 16.77 -16.13 7.61
N LEU A 8 17.23 -16.83 6.58
CA LEU A 8 17.85 -18.15 6.64
C LEU A 8 19.29 -18.05 6.16
N SER A 9 20.23 -18.34 7.06
CA SER A 9 21.64 -18.46 6.68
C SER A 9 21.92 -19.87 6.17
N ILE A 10 21.87 -20.06 4.85
CA ILE A 10 22.08 -21.36 4.20
C ILE A 10 23.51 -21.92 4.34
N PHE A 11 24.46 -21.09 4.75
CA PHE A 11 25.85 -21.50 5.01
C PHE A 11 26.12 -21.75 6.50
N ASN A 12 25.09 -21.68 7.36
CA ASN A 12 25.24 -22.00 8.76
C ASN A 12 25.49 -23.51 8.92
N ASP A 13 26.62 -23.87 9.52
CA ASP A 13 27.02 -25.26 9.74
C ASP A 13 25.96 -26.08 10.49
N ALA A 14 25.23 -25.45 11.42
CA ALA A 14 24.17 -26.11 12.20
C ALA A 14 22.94 -26.47 11.36
N LEU A 15 22.79 -25.91 10.15
CA LEU A 15 21.66 -26.14 9.26
C LEU A 15 22.02 -27.03 8.06
N LYS A 16 23.29 -27.46 7.94
CA LYS A 16 23.76 -28.33 6.85
C LYS A 16 23.05 -29.67 6.79
N GLU A 17 22.65 -30.22 7.94
CA GLU A 17 21.86 -31.46 8.00
C GLU A 17 20.40 -31.27 7.58
N CYS A 18 19.91 -30.03 7.60
CA CYS A 18 18.52 -29.68 7.28
C CYS A 18 18.35 -29.17 5.84
N ILE A 19 19.44 -28.88 5.12
CA ILE A 19 19.42 -28.24 3.79
C ILE A 19 20.29 -29.04 2.83
N GLU A 20 19.66 -29.65 1.83
CA GLU A 20 20.36 -30.38 0.76
C GLU A 20 20.85 -29.39 -0.32
N LEU A 21 22.02 -28.79 -0.07
CA LEU A 21 22.58 -27.74 -0.95
C LEU A 21 22.87 -28.25 -2.39
N ASP A 22 23.24 -29.51 -2.55
CA ASP A 22 23.56 -30.09 -3.85
C ASP A 22 22.31 -30.22 -4.74
N ALA A 23 21.15 -30.53 -4.15
CA ALA A 23 19.87 -30.55 -4.86
C ALA A 23 19.45 -29.14 -5.30
N LEU A 24 19.67 -28.12 -4.45
CA LEU A 24 19.38 -26.72 -4.76
C LEU A 24 20.19 -26.20 -5.96
N GLN A 25 21.43 -26.67 -6.13
CA GLN A 25 22.30 -26.25 -7.23
C GLN A 25 21.90 -26.82 -8.60
N GLN A 26 21.11 -27.90 -8.63
CA GLN A 26 20.76 -28.59 -9.89
C GLN A 26 19.37 -28.24 -10.41
N GLU A 27 18.40 -27.94 -9.54
CA GLU A 27 17.00 -27.79 -9.94
C GLU A 27 16.47 -26.34 -9.89
N ALA A 28 17.06 -25.47 -9.07
CA ALA A 28 16.59 -24.09 -8.87
C ALA A 28 17.63 -23.06 -9.30
N THR A 29 17.18 -21.98 -9.97
CA THR A 29 18.06 -20.85 -10.31
C THR A 29 18.16 -19.83 -9.17
N HIS A 30 17.17 -19.80 -8.27
CA HIS A 30 17.09 -18.85 -7.17
C HIS A 30 16.50 -19.54 -5.93
N VAL A 31 17.04 -19.19 -4.76
CA VAL A 31 16.55 -19.65 -3.45
C VAL A 31 16.22 -18.44 -2.61
N VAL A 32 15.01 -18.39 -2.05
CA VAL A 32 14.60 -17.32 -1.13
C VAL A 32 15.19 -17.60 0.24
N VAL A 33 16.14 -16.76 0.66
CA VAL A 33 16.79 -16.84 1.97
C VAL A 33 16.26 -15.82 2.96
N GLY A 34 15.31 -14.98 2.55
CA GLY A 34 14.74 -13.97 3.42
C GLY A 34 13.35 -13.55 2.97
N ILE A 35 12.46 -13.34 3.93
CA ILE A 35 11.07 -12.92 3.71
C ILE A 35 10.77 -11.74 4.64
N SER A 36 10.23 -10.69 4.05
CA SER A 36 9.63 -9.57 4.78
C SER A 36 8.13 -9.76 4.81
N TRP A 37 7.59 -9.97 6.01
CA TRP A 37 6.17 -10.10 6.26
C TRP A 37 5.55 -8.73 6.49
N GLY A 38 4.34 -8.55 5.99
CA GLY A 38 3.64 -7.30 6.11
C GLY A 38 2.36 -7.31 5.29
N ALA A 39 1.62 -6.21 5.40
CA ALA A 39 0.45 -5.95 4.58
C ALA A 39 0.49 -4.52 4.07
N ASN A 40 0.12 -4.33 2.81
CA ASN A 40 0.01 -3.05 2.17
C ASN A 40 -1.44 -2.79 1.74
N LEU A 41 -1.78 -1.51 1.66
CA LEU A 41 -3.03 -1.01 1.11
C LEU A 41 -2.66 0.09 0.09
N MET A 42 -3.19 -0.04 -1.11
CA MET A 42 -3.12 0.96 -2.17
C MET A 42 -4.53 1.46 -2.44
N VAL A 43 -4.72 2.77 -2.31
CA VAL A 43 -5.97 3.44 -2.66
C VAL A 43 -5.70 4.29 -3.89
N THR A 44 -6.44 4.06 -4.97
CA THR A 44 -6.44 4.92 -6.15
C THR A 44 -7.72 5.73 -6.20
N ALA A 45 -7.60 6.96 -6.70
CA ALA A 45 -8.71 7.88 -6.86
C ALA A 45 -8.69 8.40 -8.29
N GLU A 46 -9.78 8.19 -9.01
CA GLU A 46 -9.92 8.54 -10.42
C GLU A 46 -11.03 9.56 -10.59
N TYR A 47 -10.79 10.54 -11.47
CA TYR A 47 -11.75 11.58 -11.81
C TYR A 47 -11.75 11.77 -13.32
N SER A 48 -12.92 11.67 -13.92
CA SER A 48 -13.10 11.98 -15.35
C SER A 48 -13.20 13.49 -15.50
N ASN A 49 -12.18 14.08 -16.10
CA ASN A 49 -12.10 15.53 -16.24
C ASN A 49 -12.99 16.04 -17.39
N GLU A 50 -13.68 17.16 -17.19
CA GLU A 50 -14.32 17.90 -18.27
C GLU A 50 -13.30 18.85 -18.95
N GLU A 51 -13.57 19.24 -20.19
CA GLU A 51 -12.69 20.17 -20.92
C GLU A 51 -12.63 21.53 -20.20
N ASN A 52 -11.41 22.03 -19.93
CA ASN A 52 -11.11 23.30 -19.24
C ASN A 52 -11.29 23.36 -17.71
N GLU A 53 -11.34 22.25 -16.97
CA GLU A 53 -11.26 22.35 -15.52
C GLU A 53 -9.86 22.73 -15.01
N ASP A 54 -9.81 23.50 -13.91
CA ASP A 54 -8.57 23.87 -13.25
C ASP A 54 -7.96 22.68 -12.50
N THR A 55 -6.84 22.18 -13.02
CA THR A 55 -6.03 21.12 -12.39
C THR A 55 -5.66 21.40 -10.93
N LYS A 56 -5.50 22.66 -10.51
CA LYS A 56 -5.23 23.03 -9.12
C LYS A 56 -6.45 22.80 -8.23
N GLU A 57 -7.65 23.12 -8.73
CA GLU A 57 -8.90 22.87 -8.02
C GLU A 57 -9.14 21.37 -7.86
N ILE A 58 -8.93 20.59 -8.92
CA ILE A 58 -9.03 19.11 -8.89
C ILE A 58 -8.04 18.54 -7.88
N SER A 59 -6.77 18.96 -7.93
CA SER A 59 -5.73 18.48 -7.01
C SER A 59 -6.06 18.84 -5.55
N GLY A 60 -6.58 20.04 -5.30
CA GLY A 60 -6.99 20.46 -3.96
C GLY A 60 -8.16 19.63 -3.41
N ALA A 61 -9.18 19.40 -4.24
CA ALA A 61 -10.33 18.56 -3.90
C ALA A 61 -9.91 17.10 -3.62
N LEU A 62 -9.02 16.54 -4.45
CA LEU A 62 -8.48 15.19 -4.27
C LEU A 62 -7.68 15.09 -2.96
N GLN A 63 -6.79 16.05 -2.71
CA GLN A 63 -5.99 16.06 -1.48
C GLN A 63 -6.85 16.14 -0.23
N ALA A 64 -7.89 16.99 -0.23
CA ALA A 64 -8.84 17.08 0.88
C ALA A 64 -9.53 15.73 1.13
N LYS A 65 -10.00 15.04 0.09
CA LYS A 65 -10.65 13.73 0.20
C LYS A 65 -9.69 12.65 0.72
N LEU A 66 -8.47 12.57 0.20
CA LEU A 66 -7.46 11.60 0.66
C LEU A 66 -7.05 11.84 2.11
N ASN A 67 -6.97 13.10 2.56
CA ASN A 67 -6.68 13.43 3.95
C ASN A 67 -7.78 12.92 4.89
N VAL A 68 -9.05 13.04 4.52
CA VAL A 68 -10.16 12.47 5.32
C VAL A 68 -10.00 10.96 5.46
N ILE A 69 -9.76 10.26 4.36
CA ILE A 69 -9.57 8.80 4.36
C ILE A 69 -8.38 8.42 5.25
N ALA A 70 -7.25 9.13 5.12
CA ALA A 70 -6.07 8.88 5.94
C ALA A 70 -6.34 9.08 7.43
N VAL A 71 -7.09 10.13 7.81
CA VAL A 71 -7.48 10.38 9.20
C VAL A 71 -8.37 9.26 9.73
N GLN A 72 -9.41 8.87 8.98
CA GLN A 72 -10.31 7.78 9.36
C GLN A 72 -9.57 6.44 9.53
N ILE A 73 -8.64 6.11 8.64
CA ILE A 73 -7.82 4.89 8.74
C ILE A 73 -6.87 4.94 9.94
N SER A 74 -6.35 6.12 10.29
CA SER A 74 -5.42 6.29 11.42
C SER A 74 -6.07 6.23 12.80
N GLY A 75 -7.41 6.21 12.88
CA GLY A 75 -8.16 6.19 14.14
C GLY A 75 -8.03 7.46 14.99
N LYS A 76 -7.43 8.54 14.46
CA LYS A 76 -7.24 9.81 15.16
C LYS A 76 -8.34 10.81 14.81
N GLY A 77 -9.35 10.89 15.68
CA GLY A 77 -10.11 12.12 15.90
C GLY A 77 -11.22 12.46 14.90
N ASP A 78 -12.17 13.23 15.43
CA ASP A 78 -13.32 13.80 14.73
C ASP A 78 -12.85 14.80 13.66
N VAL A 79 -13.25 14.58 12.42
CA VAL A 79 -12.92 15.47 11.30
C VAL A 79 -14.05 16.48 11.19
N ASP A 80 -13.84 17.69 11.70
CA ASP A 80 -14.79 18.78 11.55
C ASP A 80 -14.85 19.19 10.07
N TYR A 81 -15.93 18.78 9.40
CA TYR A 81 -16.23 19.20 8.04
C TYR A 81 -16.63 20.68 8.08
N GLY A 82 -15.64 21.56 7.88
CA GLY A 82 -15.90 22.95 7.53
C GLY A 82 -16.86 23.00 6.34
N LYS A 83 -18.13 23.36 6.59
CA LYS A 83 -19.15 23.65 5.58
C LYS A 83 -18.74 24.92 4.83
N GLY A 84 -17.74 24.81 3.96
CA GLY A 84 -17.26 25.88 3.10
C GLY A 84 -17.64 25.60 1.65
N GLY A 85 -18.69 26.28 1.18
CA GLY A 85 -18.89 26.57 -0.24
C GLY A 85 -19.61 25.50 -1.05
N SER A 86 -20.76 25.89 -1.61
CA SER A 86 -21.53 25.16 -2.62
C SER A 86 -20.83 25.13 -3.99
N SER A 87 -19.61 24.60 -4.08
CA SER A 87 -19.05 24.20 -5.38
C SER A 87 -19.35 22.72 -5.60
N LYS A 88 -19.59 22.33 -6.86
CA LYS A 88 -19.92 20.95 -7.26
C LYS A 88 -18.96 19.99 -6.55
N VAL A 89 -19.48 19.11 -5.70
CA VAL A 89 -18.67 18.10 -5.04
C VAL A 89 -18.07 17.23 -6.14
N LYS A 90 -16.77 17.34 -6.39
CA LYS A 90 -16.09 16.48 -7.37
C LYS A 90 -16.19 15.04 -6.88
N GLU A 91 -16.84 14.21 -7.69
CA GLU A 91 -17.02 12.79 -7.40
C GLU A 91 -15.83 12.01 -7.93
N PHE A 92 -14.98 11.53 -7.02
CA PHE A 92 -13.86 10.65 -7.35
C PHE A 92 -14.32 9.21 -7.23
N SER A 93 -14.02 8.38 -8.23
CA SER A 93 -14.10 6.93 -8.10
C SER A 93 -12.91 6.45 -7.27
N LEU A 94 -13.16 5.64 -6.25
CA LEU A 94 -12.13 5.10 -5.38
C LEU A 94 -11.99 3.60 -5.62
N ASN A 95 -10.77 3.15 -5.90
CA ASN A 95 -10.44 1.73 -5.95
C ASN A 95 -9.45 1.40 -4.84
N ILE A 96 -9.71 0.34 -4.10
CA ILE A 96 -8.89 -0.10 -2.95
C ILE A 96 -8.33 -1.48 -3.26
N TYR A 97 -7.01 -1.61 -3.17
CA TYR A 97 -6.27 -2.85 -3.38
C TYR A 97 -5.45 -3.12 -2.13
N GLY A 98 -5.56 -4.29 -1.52
CA GLY A 98 -4.78 -4.57 -0.32
C GLY A 98 -4.60 -6.05 -0.05
N ASP A 99 -3.62 -6.33 0.80
CA ASP A 99 -3.30 -7.68 1.29
C ASP A 99 -4.24 -8.12 2.44
N VAL A 100 -5.33 -7.38 2.67
CA VAL A 100 -6.26 -7.54 3.81
C VAL A 100 -7.67 -7.79 3.28
N LEU A 101 -8.38 -8.75 3.88
CA LEU A 101 -9.77 -9.12 3.58
C LEU A 101 -10.79 -8.26 4.34
#